data_AF-A0A832N7B4-F1
#
_entry.id   AF-A0A832N7B4-F1
#
_cell.length_a   1.000
_cell.length_b   1.000
_cell.length_c   1.000
_cell.angle_alpha   90.00
_cell.angle_beta   90.00
_cell.angle_gamma   90.00
#
_symmetry.space_group_name_H-M   'P 1'
#
loop_
_entity.id
_entity.type
_entity.pdbx_description
1 polymer ?
#
loop_
_entity_poly.entity_id
_entity_poly.type
_entity_poly.pdbx_seq_one_letter_code
_entity_poly.pdbx_strand_id
1 'polypeptide(L)'
;YGCCPLNCTHVWNYAQTHARLFPEIGRNMRESDLLVYLHPDGETSHRQHAPHNAFVDGHCATIEAAYREHLTSPDDSFLKRIWPSVKKATDWLIARFDPDEDGVLSGHQWNTYDCATSGATTFLGSQYLSALRAAERMAEAMGNREAAARYRRIHEAGSRNQAERLWNGEYFIQIPGDPPAHDYNTGCHSDQLLGQWWAHQLNLGDLYPPEQVRSALKAIFRYNFRPNFRGFEQRPRRYVLDEEGGLLMCTWPKGGRPNPFIIYADEVWTGIEYEVAGLMIWEGMWEEALRLIETARGRYDGRRREGLNSGPGGNPFNELECGKFYARAMSSGGLLLAAQGFILDGPAGILGFEPRWQPEEHRSFFVASEGWGLFVQTRQGNRQRELIEVRYGRLRLRELRFALPEEAGPLRSTLLRLDGRLARHQVQREGPHLRLRLREEGEAHQRVEALFVWEGR
;
A
#
# COMPACT_ATOMS: atom_id res chain seq x y z
N TYR A 1 15.00 21.54 11.47
CA TYR A 1 14.21 20.85 12.50
C TYR A 1 13.40 19.75 11.84
N GLY A 2 13.98 18.55 11.79
CA GLY A 2 13.29 17.30 11.43
C GLY A 2 13.54 16.29 12.55
N CYS A 3 12.68 15.28 12.67
CA CYS A 3 12.91 14.14 13.55
C CYS A 3 13.38 12.93 12.71
N CYS A 4 13.97 11.92 13.35
CA CYS A 4 14.43 10.68 12.73
C CYS A 4 15.52 10.87 11.64
N PRO A 5 16.81 11.02 12.02
CA PRO A 5 17.88 11.15 11.04
C PRO A 5 18.00 9.89 10.17
N LEU A 6 18.37 10.10 8.89
CA LEU A 6 18.48 9.07 7.85
C LEU A 6 17.16 8.36 7.56
N ASN A 7 17.18 7.06 7.27
CA ASN A 7 15.98 6.30 6.96
C ASN A 7 15.35 5.78 8.26
N CYS A 8 14.06 6.08 8.41
CA CYS A 8 13.22 5.58 9.48
C CYS A 8 12.16 4.64 8.88
N THR A 9 12.32 3.32 9.10
CA THR A 9 11.60 2.30 8.32
C THR A 9 10.08 2.42 8.44
N HIS A 10 9.57 2.71 9.63
CA HIS A 10 8.14 2.86 9.90
C HIS A 10 7.52 4.17 9.34
N VAL A 11 8.33 5.19 9.03
CA VAL A 11 7.85 6.41 8.33
C VAL A 11 7.86 6.18 6.83
N TRP A 12 8.98 5.65 6.31
CA TRP A 12 9.12 5.30 4.89
C TRP A 12 8.20 4.16 4.45
N ASN A 13 7.62 3.43 5.41
CA ASN A 13 6.51 2.49 5.22
C ASN A 13 5.38 3.07 4.34
N TYR A 14 5.02 4.32 4.56
CA TYR A 14 3.91 4.94 3.83
C TYR A 14 4.36 5.57 2.51
N ALA A 15 5.65 5.89 2.37
CA ALA A 15 6.14 6.63 1.22
C ALA A 15 6.18 5.75 -0.05
N GLN A 16 5.22 5.95 -0.96
CA GLN A 16 5.19 5.23 -2.23
C GLN A 16 5.83 6.01 -3.39
N THR A 17 5.78 7.35 -3.33
CA THR A 17 6.17 8.21 -4.47
C THR A 17 7.62 8.03 -4.92
N HIS A 18 8.58 8.07 -3.98
CA HIS A 18 10.00 8.05 -4.30
C HIS A 18 10.44 6.78 -5.06
N ALA A 19 10.05 5.59 -4.57
CA ALA A 19 10.43 4.32 -5.16
C ALA A 19 9.73 4.05 -6.50
N ARG A 20 8.56 4.65 -6.75
CA ARG A 20 7.84 4.51 -8.01
C ARG A 20 8.36 5.45 -9.09
N LEU A 21 8.74 6.68 -8.72
CA LEU A 21 9.32 7.65 -9.67
C LEU A 21 10.81 7.41 -9.91
N PHE A 22 11.53 6.99 -8.88
CA PHE A 22 12.96 6.73 -8.90
C PHE A 22 13.27 5.34 -8.31
N PRO A 23 12.98 4.24 -9.04
CA PRO A 23 13.16 2.88 -8.53
C PRO A 23 14.56 2.56 -8.01
N GLU A 24 15.59 3.21 -8.54
CA GLU A 24 16.97 3.08 -8.07
C GLU A 24 17.15 3.56 -6.62
N ILE A 25 16.47 4.65 -6.23
CA ILE A 25 16.50 5.16 -4.85
C ILE A 25 15.86 4.14 -3.90
N GLY A 26 14.71 3.57 -4.28
CA GLY A 26 14.05 2.52 -3.49
C GLY A 26 14.96 1.30 -3.30
N ARG A 27 15.58 0.81 -4.37
CA ARG A 27 16.55 -0.30 -4.31
C ARG A 27 17.73 0.01 -3.40
N ASN A 28 18.31 1.21 -3.50
CA ASN A 28 19.42 1.63 -2.65
C ASN A 28 19.03 1.66 -1.17
N MET A 29 17.83 2.13 -0.84
CA MET A 29 17.33 2.09 0.53
C MET A 29 17.22 0.65 1.04
N ARG A 30 16.65 -0.27 0.25
CA ARG A 30 16.53 -1.69 0.62
C ARG A 30 17.88 -2.41 0.75
N GLU A 31 18.87 -2.06 -0.07
CA GLU A 31 20.24 -2.55 0.14
C GLU A 31 20.81 -2.06 1.47
N SER A 32 20.57 -0.80 1.82
CA SER A 32 20.96 -0.28 3.13
C SER A 32 20.29 -1.05 4.27
N ASP A 33 18.96 -1.27 4.20
CA ASP A 33 18.23 -2.01 5.23
C ASP A 33 18.72 -3.46 5.37
N LEU A 34 18.88 -4.17 4.25
CA LEU A 34 19.02 -5.64 4.24
C LEU A 34 20.46 -6.14 4.16
N LEU A 35 21.38 -5.32 3.65
CA LEU A 35 22.79 -5.71 3.49
C LEU A 35 23.72 -5.00 4.47
N VAL A 36 23.31 -3.85 5.02
CA VAL A 36 24.15 -3.04 5.93
C VAL A 36 23.59 -2.99 7.35
N TYR A 37 22.29 -2.72 7.52
CA TYR A 37 21.67 -2.48 8.84
C TYR A 37 20.83 -3.64 9.38
N LEU A 38 20.81 -4.78 8.68
CA LEU A 38 20.17 -6.00 9.15
C LEU A 38 21.03 -6.65 10.24
N HIS A 39 20.40 -6.99 11.36
CA HIS A 39 21.08 -7.63 12.47
C HIS A 39 21.45 -9.08 12.14
N PRO A 40 22.43 -9.68 12.86
CA PRO A 40 22.85 -11.06 12.63
C PRO A 40 21.76 -12.12 12.82
N ASP A 41 20.65 -11.83 13.48
CA ASP A 41 19.51 -12.73 13.68
C ASP A 41 18.39 -12.52 12.66
N GLY A 42 18.39 -11.40 11.92
CA GLY A 42 17.36 -11.02 10.96
C GLY A 42 16.54 -9.80 11.37
N GLU A 43 16.74 -9.23 12.57
CA GLU A 43 16.04 -8.01 12.98
C GLU A 43 16.48 -6.79 12.14
N THR A 44 15.53 -5.95 11.73
CA THR A 44 15.85 -4.69 11.03
C THR A 44 16.01 -3.55 12.03
N SER A 45 16.98 -2.66 11.81
CA SER A 45 17.05 -1.41 12.59
C SER A 45 15.97 -0.42 12.15
N HIS A 46 15.08 0.02 13.06
CA HIS A 46 14.04 0.99 12.69
C HIS A 46 14.57 2.39 12.33
N ARG A 47 15.84 2.67 12.63
CA ARG A 47 16.60 3.86 12.23
C ARG A 47 18.02 3.47 11.81
N GLN A 48 18.54 4.08 10.74
CA GLN A 48 19.82 3.70 10.14
C GLN A 48 21.03 4.58 10.55
N HIS A 49 21.02 5.21 11.74
CA HIS A 49 22.20 5.96 12.23
C HIS A 49 22.99 5.22 13.33
N ALA A 50 22.37 4.22 13.96
CA ALA A 50 22.96 3.34 14.97
C ALA A 50 22.09 2.07 15.07
N PRO A 51 22.56 0.97 15.68
CA PRO A 51 21.71 -0.19 15.93
C PRO A 51 20.52 0.17 16.83
N HIS A 52 19.32 -0.14 16.34
CA HIS A 52 18.08 -0.08 17.10
C HIS A 52 17.30 -1.37 16.88
N ASN A 53 16.41 -1.72 17.80
CA ASN A 53 15.48 -2.83 17.60
C ASN A 53 14.43 -2.47 16.53
N ALA A 54 13.76 -3.47 15.97
CA ALA A 54 12.73 -3.28 14.98
C ALA A 54 11.48 -2.64 15.58
N PHE A 55 10.86 -1.78 14.78
CA PHE A 55 9.43 -1.53 14.88
C PHE A 55 8.76 -2.48 13.89
N VAL A 56 7.72 -3.20 14.32
CA VAL A 56 7.12 -4.34 13.61
C VAL A 56 6.57 -3.91 12.25
N ASP A 57 5.84 -2.80 12.19
CA ASP A 57 5.35 -2.20 10.94
C ASP A 57 6.50 -1.79 10.00
N GLY A 58 7.58 -1.21 10.54
CA GLY A 58 8.77 -0.88 9.76
C GLY A 58 9.54 -2.11 9.25
N HIS A 59 9.50 -3.22 9.99
CA HIS A 59 10.09 -4.50 9.60
C HIS A 59 9.28 -5.14 8.45
N CYS A 60 7.95 -5.21 8.61
CA CYS A 60 7.04 -5.63 7.55
C CYS A 60 7.25 -4.79 6.28
N ALA A 61 7.27 -3.46 6.43
CA ALA A 61 7.50 -2.53 5.32
C ALA A 61 8.82 -2.77 4.59
N THR A 62 9.85 -3.25 5.29
CA THR A 62 11.14 -3.58 4.68
C THR A 62 11.02 -4.78 3.73
N ILE A 63 10.28 -5.81 4.14
CA ILE A 63 9.99 -7.01 3.34
C ILE A 63 9.07 -6.67 2.16
N GLU A 64 7.98 -5.94 2.41
CA GLU A 64 7.01 -5.51 1.40
C GLU A 64 7.67 -4.65 0.30
N ALA A 65 8.45 -3.66 0.71
CA ALA A 65 9.18 -2.79 -0.20
C ALA A 65 10.29 -3.55 -0.95
N ALA A 66 10.96 -4.54 -0.35
CA ALA A 66 11.89 -5.39 -1.11
C ALA A 66 11.20 -6.05 -2.32
N TYR A 67 9.93 -6.45 -2.16
CA TYR A 67 9.13 -6.95 -3.28
C TYR A 67 8.73 -5.85 -4.27
N ARG A 68 8.27 -4.68 -3.79
CA ARG A 68 8.01 -3.51 -4.68
C ARG A 68 9.23 -3.16 -5.54
N GLU A 69 10.43 -3.26 -4.96
CA GLU A 69 11.68 -2.87 -5.61
C GLU A 69 12.11 -3.93 -6.63
N HIS A 70 11.78 -5.19 -6.38
CA HIS A 70 11.87 -6.25 -7.36
C HIS A 70 10.86 -6.05 -8.51
N LEU A 71 9.59 -5.77 -8.22
CA LEU A 71 8.54 -5.53 -9.23
C LEU A 71 8.87 -4.35 -10.16
N THR A 72 9.58 -3.33 -9.65
CA THR A 72 10.02 -2.16 -10.43
C THR A 72 11.40 -2.34 -11.07
N SER A 73 12.02 -3.52 -10.93
CA SER A 73 13.30 -3.85 -11.58
C SER A 73 13.08 -4.40 -12.99
N PRO A 74 14.08 -4.29 -13.90
CA PRO A 74 14.00 -4.91 -15.22
C PRO A 74 14.11 -6.45 -15.17
N ASP A 75 14.78 -6.98 -14.13
CA ASP A 75 15.09 -8.39 -13.96
C ASP A 75 15.25 -8.79 -12.48
N ASP A 76 15.59 -10.07 -12.24
CA ASP A 76 15.72 -10.65 -10.90
C ASP A 76 17.03 -10.30 -10.17
N SER A 77 17.97 -9.56 -10.79
CA SER A 77 19.33 -9.36 -10.24
C SER A 77 19.31 -8.73 -8.85
N PHE A 78 18.45 -7.73 -8.66
CA PHE A 78 18.25 -7.07 -7.37
C PHE A 78 17.78 -8.07 -6.31
N LEU A 79 16.71 -8.83 -6.59
CA LEU A 79 16.15 -9.77 -5.64
C LEU A 79 17.13 -10.91 -5.32
N LYS A 80 17.82 -11.46 -6.32
CA LYS A 80 18.85 -12.50 -6.13
C LYS A 80 19.91 -12.08 -5.11
N ARG A 81 20.31 -10.81 -5.12
CA ARG A 81 21.31 -10.26 -4.20
C ARG A 81 20.78 -10.12 -2.77
N ILE A 82 19.54 -9.66 -2.58
CA ILE A 82 18.99 -9.38 -1.24
C ILE A 82 18.21 -10.54 -0.63
N TRP A 83 17.85 -11.56 -1.41
CA TRP A 83 16.96 -12.65 -0.99
C TRP A 83 17.37 -13.36 0.30
N PRO A 84 18.66 -13.71 0.53
CA PRO A 84 19.06 -14.34 1.79
C PRO A 84 18.71 -13.48 3.03
N SER A 85 18.87 -12.17 2.92
CA SER A 85 18.53 -11.20 3.96
C SER A 85 17.02 -11.05 4.14
N VAL A 86 16.24 -10.99 3.05
CA VAL A 86 14.77 -10.92 3.09
C VAL A 86 14.18 -12.16 3.78
N LYS A 87 14.65 -13.35 3.38
CA LYS A 87 14.23 -14.61 4.00
C LYS A 87 14.53 -14.59 5.50
N LYS A 88 15.72 -14.16 5.89
CA LYS A 88 16.16 -14.08 7.29
C LYS A 88 15.28 -13.13 8.11
N ALA A 89 14.98 -11.94 7.57
CA ALA A 89 14.07 -10.99 8.18
C ALA A 89 12.67 -11.59 8.38
N THR A 90 12.13 -12.22 7.33
CA THR A 90 10.81 -12.88 7.39
C THR A 90 10.78 -13.99 8.45
N ASP A 91 11.82 -14.84 8.50
CA ASP A 91 11.90 -15.92 9.47
C ASP A 91 12.04 -15.41 10.91
N TRP A 92 12.78 -14.32 11.13
CA TRP A 92 12.87 -13.64 12.42
C TRP A 92 11.52 -13.10 12.87
N LEU A 93 10.78 -12.44 11.97
CA LEU A 93 9.46 -11.88 12.25
C LEU A 93 8.48 -12.97 12.73
N ILE A 94 8.44 -14.09 12.02
CA ILE A 94 7.64 -15.28 12.40
C ILE A 94 8.09 -15.77 13.78
N ALA A 95 9.37 -16.09 13.94
CA ALA A 95 9.88 -16.67 15.19
C ALA A 95 9.67 -15.75 16.41
N ARG A 96 9.69 -14.44 16.22
CA ARG A 96 9.62 -13.45 17.30
C ARG A 96 8.20 -13.18 17.78
N PHE A 97 7.23 -13.18 16.87
CA PHE A 97 5.86 -12.69 17.13
C PHE A 97 4.75 -13.68 16.79
N ASP A 98 5.01 -14.72 15.99
CA ASP A 98 4.07 -15.78 15.60
C ASP A 98 4.75 -17.17 15.72
N PRO A 99 5.15 -17.59 16.93
CA PRO A 99 5.90 -18.83 17.14
C PRO A 99 5.08 -20.10 16.90
N ASP A 100 3.75 -20.02 16.93
CA ASP A 100 2.81 -21.10 16.63
C ASP A 100 2.35 -21.11 15.16
N GLU A 101 2.81 -20.15 14.34
CA GLU A 101 2.55 -20.07 12.90
C GLU A 101 1.06 -20.03 12.55
N ASP A 102 0.24 -19.44 13.43
CA ASP A 102 -1.21 -19.30 13.25
C ASP A 102 -1.59 -18.02 12.48
N GLY A 103 -0.60 -17.17 12.18
CA GLY A 103 -0.75 -15.93 11.45
C GLY A 103 -1.29 -14.77 12.29
N VAL A 104 -1.30 -14.88 13.63
CA VAL A 104 -1.73 -13.83 14.57
C VAL A 104 -0.55 -13.41 15.45
N LEU A 105 -0.12 -12.16 15.29
CA LEU A 105 0.97 -11.63 16.11
C LEU A 105 0.65 -11.62 17.61
N SER A 106 1.67 -11.89 18.42
CA SER A 106 1.62 -11.95 19.87
C SER A 106 2.72 -11.10 20.52
N GLY A 107 2.64 -10.92 21.84
CA GLY A 107 3.62 -10.14 22.61
C GLY A 107 3.56 -8.63 22.34
N HIS A 108 4.58 -7.91 22.82
CA HIS A 108 4.71 -6.46 22.68
C HIS A 108 5.35 -6.09 21.35
N GLN A 109 4.63 -5.30 20.56
CA GLN A 109 4.95 -4.96 19.18
C GLN A 109 5.12 -3.44 19.06
N TRP A 110 6.37 -2.98 19.13
CA TRP A 110 6.74 -1.58 18.89
C TRP A 110 6.42 -1.16 17.45
N ASN A 111 5.91 0.05 17.25
CA ASN A 111 5.39 0.47 15.95
C ASN A 111 5.48 2.00 15.74
N THR A 112 5.09 2.50 14.55
CA THR A 112 5.18 3.93 14.19
C THR A 112 4.51 4.91 15.16
N TYR A 113 3.68 4.45 16.09
CA TYR A 113 3.07 5.29 17.12
C TYR A 113 3.98 5.53 18.34
N ASP A 114 5.28 5.20 18.21
CA ASP A 114 6.34 5.36 19.21
C ASP A 114 6.03 4.69 20.55
N CYS A 115 5.20 3.64 20.51
CA CYS A 115 4.87 2.78 21.62
C CYS A 115 4.71 1.33 21.15
N ALA A 116 4.65 0.40 22.09
CA ALA A 116 4.20 -0.96 21.81
C ALA A 116 2.68 -1.08 21.97
N THR A 117 2.05 -1.79 21.04
CA THR A 117 0.77 -2.47 21.24
C THR A 117 1.04 -3.93 21.63
N SER A 118 0.08 -4.61 22.23
CA SER A 118 0.21 -5.98 22.71
C SER A 118 -0.86 -6.90 22.13
N GLY A 119 -0.55 -8.19 22.03
CA GLY A 119 -1.54 -9.20 21.61
C GLY A 119 -2.00 -9.02 20.15
N ALA A 120 -3.23 -9.43 19.87
CA ALA A 120 -3.73 -9.55 18.51
C ALA A 120 -4.36 -8.25 18.02
N THR A 121 -3.90 -7.73 16.88
CA THR A 121 -4.34 -6.47 16.27
C THR A 121 -4.25 -6.58 14.75
N THR A 122 -5.20 -6.04 14.00
CA THR A 122 -5.10 -5.97 12.52
C THR A 122 -4.28 -4.80 12.02
N PHE A 123 -3.94 -3.80 12.84
CA PHE A 123 -2.99 -2.75 12.42
C PHE A 123 -1.65 -3.41 12.02
N LEU A 124 -1.02 -4.11 12.96
CA LEU A 124 0.22 -4.83 12.69
C LEU A 124 -0.02 -6.19 12.04
N GLY A 125 -1.13 -6.85 12.39
CA GLY A 125 -1.51 -8.15 11.85
C GLY A 125 -1.76 -8.11 10.35
N SER A 126 -2.46 -7.10 9.81
CA SER A 126 -2.68 -6.99 8.37
C SER A 126 -1.36 -6.82 7.63
N GLN A 127 -0.47 -5.97 8.16
CA GLN A 127 0.82 -5.70 7.54
C GLN A 127 1.74 -6.93 7.59
N TYR A 128 1.64 -7.73 8.65
CA TYR A 128 2.31 -9.03 8.73
C TYR A 128 1.83 -9.99 7.63
N LEU A 129 0.52 -10.10 7.41
CA LEU A 129 -0.02 -10.95 6.33
C LEU A 129 0.45 -10.49 4.94
N SER A 130 0.47 -9.18 4.71
CA SER A 130 1.01 -8.58 3.49
C SER A 130 2.51 -8.88 3.31
N ALA A 131 3.31 -8.74 4.36
CA ALA A 131 4.74 -9.06 4.34
C ALA A 131 5.00 -10.55 4.06
N LEU A 132 4.24 -11.46 4.68
CA LEU A 132 4.32 -12.90 4.39
C LEU A 132 3.95 -13.20 2.93
N ARG A 133 2.91 -12.54 2.41
CA ARG A 133 2.48 -12.71 1.02
C ARG A 133 3.53 -12.16 0.04
N ALA A 134 4.17 -11.03 0.34
CA ALA A 134 5.30 -10.52 -0.42
C ALA A 134 6.51 -11.48 -0.37
N ALA A 135 6.84 -12.00 0.82
CA ALA A 135 7.92 -12.96 1.02
C ALA A 135 7.68 -14.28 0.28
N GLU A 136 6.43 -14.76 0.25
CA GLU A 136 6.02 -15.91 -0.55
C GLU A 136 6.33 -15.69 -2.04
N ARG A 137 5.90 -14.56 -2.62
CA ARG A 137 6.14 -14.27 -4.04
C ARG A 137 7.63 -14.15 -4.36
N MET A 138 8.41 -13.54 -3.46
CA MET A 138 9.87 -13.49 -3.59
C MET A 138 10.50 -14.88 -3.48
N ALA A 139 10.01 -15.74 -2.58
CA ALA A 139 10.48 -17.12 -2.44
C ALA A 139 10.22 -17.94 -3.71
N GLU A 140 9.04 -17.79 -4.32
CA GLU A 140 8.70 -18.42 -5.60
C GLU A 140 9.64 -17.96 -6.72
N ALA A 141 9.87 -16.64 -6.84
CA ALA A 141 10.79 -16.07 -7.84
C ALA A 141 12.23 -16.60 -7.67
N MET A 142 12.65 -16.87 -6.44
CA MET A 142 13.98 -17.42 -6.12
C MET A 142 14.02 -18.95 -6.11
N GLY A 143 12.93 -19.64 -6.45
CA GLY A 143 12.85 -21.10 -6.49
C GLY A 143 12.85 -21.76 -5.10
N ASN A 144 12.69 -21.01 -4.01
CA ASN A 144 12.62 -21.52 -2.66
C ASN A 144 11.20 -21.98 -2.31
N ARG A 145 10.83 -23.18 -2.79
CA ARG A 145 9.48 -23.75 -2.63
C ARG A 145 9.08 -23.99 -1.18
N GLU A 146 10.04 -24.34 -0.31
CA GLU A 146 9.77 -24.61 1.10
C GLU A 146 9.36 -23.33 1.84
N ALA A 147 10.14 -22.25 1.67
CA ALA A 147 9.82 -20.95 2.25
C ALA A 147 8.48 -20.42 1.70
N ALA A 148 8.27 -20.49 0.38
CA ALA A 148 7.00 -20.11 -0.24
C ALA A 148 5.81 -20.85 0.39
N ALA A 149 5.90 -22.18 0.53
CA ALA A 149 4.83 -22.98 1.12
C ALA A 149 4.57 -22.64 2.59
N ARG A 150 5.63 -22.40 3.38
CA ARG A 150 5.49 -21.98 4.78
C ARG A 150 4.80 -20.63 4.89
N TYR A 151 5.30 -19.60 4.18
CA TYR A 151 4.73 -18.26 4.21
C TYR A 151 3.27 -18.25 3.72
N ARG A 152 2.96 -19.04 2.68
CA ARG A 152 1.59 -19.26 2.21
C ARG A 152 0.67 -19.75 3.32
N ARG A 153 1.04 -20.87 3.97
CA ARG A 153 0.22 -21.46 5.03
C ARG A 153 -0.07 -20.47 6.16
N ILE A 154 0.96 -19.74 6.60
CA ILE A 154 0.84 -18.79 7.71
C ILE A 154 -0.10 -17.64 7.32
N HIS A 155 0.11 -17.00 6.16
CA HIS A 155 -0.74 -15.86 5.80
C HIS A 155 -2.18 -16.29 5.53
N GLU A 156 -2.42 -17.48 4.94
CA GLU A 156 -3.78 -17.99 4.72
C GLU A 156 -4.48 -18.33 6.04
N ALA A 157 -3.74 -18.89 7.01
CA ALA A 157 -4.25 -19.12 8.37
C ALA A 157 -4.56 -17.80 9.07
N GLY A 158 -3.62 -16.86 9.06
CA GLY A 158 -3.76 -15.55 9.68
C GLY A 158 -4.89 -14.72 9.10
N SER A 159 -5.09 -14.73 7.77
CA SER A 159 -6.25 -14.09 7.12
C SER A 159 -7.57 -14.56 7.73
N ARG A 160 -7.74 -15.87 7.96
CA ARG A 160 -8.95 -16.42 8.59
C ARG A 160 -9.00 -16.11 10.08
N ASN A 161 -7.93 -16.43 10.80
CA ASN A 161 -7.88 -16.33 12.26
C ASN A 161 -8.04 -14.89 12.74
N GLN A 162 -7.39 -13.93 12.09
CA GLN A 162 -7.55 -12.50 12.42
C GLN A 162 -8.96 -12.02 12.07
N ALA A 163 -9.51 -12.40 10.91
CA ALA A 163 -10.86 -11.99 10.50
C ALA A 163 -11.95 -12.52 11.43
N GLU A 164 -11.82 -13.76 11.90
CA GLU A 164 -12.79 -14.36 12.83
C GLU A 164 -12.65 -13.78 14.25
N ARG A 165 -11.41 -13.63 14.72
CA ARG A 165 -11.12 -13.25 16.12
C ARG A 165 -11.28 -11.75 16.40
N LEU A 166 -10.94 -10.90 15.43
CA LEU A 166 -10.82 -9.46 15.64
C LEU A 166 -11.97 -8.65 15.03
N TRP A 167 -12.87 -9.28 14.28
CA TRP A 167 -14.03 -8.61 13.71
C TRP A 167 -15.12 -8.39 14.76
N ASN A 168 -15.52 -7.14 14.98
CA ASN A 168 -16.58 -6.80 15.95
C ASN A 168 -17.99 -6.70 15.33
N GLY A 169 -18.15 -7.11 14.06
CA GLY A 169 -19.37 -6.93 13.28
C GLY A 169 -19.39 -5.69 12.38
N GLU A 170 -18.44 -4.76 12.53
CA GLU A 170 -18.40 -3.49 11.80
C GLU A 170 -16.99 -3.06 11.39
N TYR A 171 -16.00 -3.26 12.27
CA TYR A 171 -14.57 -2.98 12.05
C TYR A 171 -13.70 -3.92 12.90
N PHE A 172 -12.39 -3.89 12.69
CA PHE A 172 -11.43 -4.73 13.42
C PHE A 172 -10.96 -4.07 14.71
N ILE A 173 -10.96 -4.84 15.80
CA ILE A 173 -10.49 -4.40 17.12
C ILE A 173 -9.12 -5.00 17.45
N GLN A 174 -8.60 -4.63 18.61
CA GLN A 174 -7.46 -5.29 19.24
C GLN A 174 -7.92 -6.12 20.44
N ILE A 175 -7.35 -7.31 20.59
CA ILE A 175 -7.39 -8.10 21.82
C ILE A 175 -6.01 -8.00 22.47
N PRO A 176 -5.86 -7.22 23.56
CA PRO A 176 -4.59 -7.04 24.26
C PRO A 176 -3.98 -8.35 24.75
N GLY A 177 -2.65 -8.36 24.82
CA GLY A 177 -1.89 -9.42 25.49
C GLY A 177 -1.81 -9.20 27.00
N ASP A 178 -1.14 -10.13 27.68
CA ASP A 178 -0.81 -10.03 29.10
C ASP A 178 0.72 -10.10 29.28
N PRO A 179 1.39 -9.05 29.83
CA PRO A 179 0.80 -7.76 30.26
C PRO A 179 0.39 -6.86 29.08
N PRO A 180 -0.60 -5.97 29.28
CA PRO A 180 -1.02 -5.00 28.26
C PRO A 180 0.06 -3.94 27.99
N ALA A 181 -0.09 -3.18 26.91
CA ALA A 181 0.79 -2.08 26.50
C ALA A 181 -0.01 -0.79 26.21
N HIS A 182 0.40 0.04 25.24
CA HIS A 182 -0.36 1.21 24.79
C HIS A 182 -1.42 0.80 23.76
N ASP A 183 -2.32 -0.07 24.21
CA ASP A 183 -3.31 -0.71 23.37
C ASP A 183 -4.45 0.24 22.99
N TYR A 184 -5.21 -0.12 21.96
CA TYR A 184 -6.42 0.58 21.54
C TYR A 184 -7.70 -0.24 21.76
N ASN A 185 -7.62 -1.49 22.23
CA ASN A 185 -8.78 -2.32 22.60
C ASN A 185 -9.88 -2.29 21.51
N THR A 186 -11.07 -1.78 21.84
CA THR A 186 -12.24 -1.67 20.96
C THR A 186 -12.21 -0.45 20.02
N GLY A 187 -11.10 0.29 19.99
CA GLY A 187 -10.93 1.49 19.18
C GLY A 187 -11.00 1.20 17.69
N CYS A 188 -11.60 2.12 16.94
CA CYS A 188 -11.56 2.16 15.48
C CYS A 188 -10.24 2.83 15.08
N HIS A 189 -9.25 2.03 14.72
CA HIS A 189 -7.92 2.51 14.34
C HIS A 189 -7.87 2.77 12.82
N SER A 190 -7.33 3.92 12.40
CA SER A 190 -7.28 4.30 10.98
C SER A 190 -6.38 3.36 10.16
N ASP A 191 -5.22 2.96 10.70
CA ASP A 191 -4.32 1.98 10.04
C ASP A 191 -4.73 0.50 10.22
N GLN A 192 -5.96 0.18 10.68
CA GLN A 192 -6.34 -1.22 10.94
C GLN A 192 -6.31 -2.13 9.70
N LEU A 193 -6.12 -1.56 8.51
CA LEU A 193 -6.02 -2.22 7.20
C LEU A 193 -4.75 -1.83 6.42
N LEU A 194 -3.71 -1.35 7.09
CA LEU A 194 -2.46 -0.91 6.45
C LEU A 194 -1.84 -1.98 5.53
N GLY A 195 -1.88 -3.25 5.95
CA GLY A 195 -1.43 -4.35 5.12
C GLY A 195 -2.29 -4.59 3.88
N GLN A 196 -3.60 -4.36 3.96
CA GLN A 196 -4.48 -4.47 2.77
C GLN A 196 -4.14 -3.38 1.75
N TRP A 197 -3.83 -2.16 2.21
CA TRP A 197 -3.33 -1.11 1.34
C TRP A 197 -2.02 -1.54 0.66
N TRP A 198 -1.05 -2.07 1.41
CA TRP A 198 0.19 -2.60 0.84
C TRP A 198 -0.02 -3.76 -0.13
N ALA A 199 -0.93 -4.69 0.18
CA ALA A 199 -1.26 -5.80 -0.69
C ALA A 199 -1.77 -5.32 -2.06
N HIS A 200 -2.58 -4.25 -2.08
CA HIS A 200 -2.99 -3.60 -3.32
C HIS A 200 -1.82 -2.91 -4.04
N GLN A 201 -0.92 -2.22 -3.32
CA GLN A 201 0.30 -1.64 -3.92
C GLN A 201 1.18 -2.71 -4.60
N LEU A 202 1.16 -3.93 -4.10
CA LEU A 202 2.01 -5.05 -4.56
C LEU A 202 1.27 -6.04 -5.46
N ASN A 203 0.00 -5.80 -5.79
CA ASN A 203 -0.86 -6.71 -6.55
C ASN A 203 -0.89 -8.13 -5.93
N LEU A 204 -1.09 -8.20 -4.61
CA LEU A 204 -1.10 -9.44 -3.82
C LEU A 204 -2.50 -10.00 -3.53
N GLY A 205 -3.54 -9.23 -3.86
CA GLY A 205 -4.95 -9.58 -3.65
C GLY A 205 -5.47 -9.19 -2.26
N ASP A 206 -6.63 -9.73 -1.91
CA ASP A 206 -7.30 -9.45 -0.65
C ASP A 206 -6.76 -10.32 0.50
N LEU A 207 -6.43 -9.67 1.61
CA LEU A 207 -5.98 -10.32 2.85
C LEU A 207 -7.15 -10.69 3.77
N TYR A 208 -8.26 -9.97 3.64
CA TYR A 208 -9.48 -10.17 4.42
C TYR A 208 -10.70 -10.21 3.49
N PRO A 209 -11.86 -10.71 3.98
CA PRO A 209 -13.08 -10.69 3.18
C PRO A 209 -13.44 -9.26 2.71
N PRO A 210 -13.72 -9.04 1.40
CA PRO A 210 -13.94 -7.70 0.85
C PRO A 210 -15.09 -6.92 1.49
N GLU A 211 -16.10 -7.60 2.03
CA GLU A 211 -17.19 -6.98 2.78
C GLU A 211 -16.74 -6.43 4.13
N GLN A 212 -15.81 -7.11 4.83
CA GLN A 212 -15.23 -6.63 6.08
C GLN A 212 -14.30 -5.45 5.84
N VAL A 213 -13.48 -5.50 4.79
CA VAL A 213 -12.61 -4.38 4.35
C VAL A 213 -13.46 -3.12 4.11
N ARG A 214 -14.49 -3.22 3.26
CA ARG A 214 -15.39 -2.10 2.97
C ARG A 214 -16.15 -1.60 4.20
N SER A 215 -16.60 -2.49 5.06
CA SER A 215 -17.29 -2.10 6.30
C SER A 215 -16.34 -1.37 7.27
N ALA A 216 -15.11 -1.86 7.43
CA ALA A 216 -14.09 -1.21 8.25
C ALA A 216 -13.71 0.18 7.70
N LEU A 217 -13.53 0.34 6.38
CA LEU A 217 -13.28 1.65 5.76
C LEU A 217 -14.42 2.64 5.99
N LYS A 218 -15.67 2.18 5.89
CA LYS A 218 -16.84 3.00 6.23
C LYS A 218 -16.83 3.41 7.71
N ALA A 219 -16.45 2.50 8.60
CA ALA A 219 -16.32 2.80 10.03
C ALA A 219 -15.19 3.82 10.30
N ILE A 220 -14.02 3.65 9.68
CA ILE A 220 -12.89 4.59 9.78
C ILE A 220 -13.34 5.98 9.33
N PHE A 221 -13.97 6.09 8.16
CA PHE A 221 -14.51 7.37 7.70
C PHE A 221 -15.54 7.93 8.68
N ARG A 222 -16.52 7.12 9.10
CA ARG A 222 -17.61 7.56 9.97
C ARG A 222 -17.14 8.07 11.32
N TYR A 223 -16.21 7.35 11.95
CA TYR A 223 -15.84 7.59 13.35
C TYR A 223 -14.59 8.45 13.51
N ASN A 224 -13.66 8.37 12.55
CA ASN A 224 -12.37 9.06 12.67
C ASN A 224 -12.31 10.36 11.87
N PHE A 225 -13.13 10.51 10.82
CA PHE A 225 -13.16 11.76 10.06
C PHE A 225 -13.91 12.86 10.82
N ARG A 226 -13.30 14.03 10.91
CA ARG A 226 -13.94 15.24 11.42
C ARG A 226 -13.95 16.31 10.33
N PRO A 227 -15.10 16.94 10.04
CA PRO A 227 -15.13 18.07 9.11
C PRO A 227 -14.50 19.33 9.69
N ASN A 228 -14.41 19.42 11.02
CA ASN A 228 -13.71 20.48 11.75
C ASN A 228 -13.27 19.98 13.15
N PHE A 229 -12.34 20.68 13.77
CA PHE A 229 -11.77 20.35 15.08
C PHE A 229 -12.27 21.25 16.23
N ARG A 230 -13.31 22.06 16.02
CA ARG A 230 -13.90 22.89 17.09
C ARG A 230 -14.28 22.04 18.31
N GLY A 231 -13.78 22.45 19.47
CA GLY A 231 -14.05 21.76 20.75
C GLY A 231 -13.37 20.41 20.91
N PHE A 232 -12.45 20.03 20.00
CA PHE A 232 -11.64 18.83 20.13
C PHE A 232 -10.18 19.21 20.42
N GLU A 233 -9.64 18.69 21.52
CA GLU A 233 -8.25 18.89 21.88
C GLU A 233 -7.37 17.81 21.24
N GLN A 234 -6.47 18.21 20.35
CA GLN A 234 -5.48 17.29 19.75
C GLN A 234 -4.31 17.08 20.71
N ARG A 235 -3.97 15.83 20.97
CA ARG A 235 -2.88 15.43 21.86
C ARG A 235 -2.04 14.31 21.25
N PRO A 236 -0.72 14.29 21.51
CA PRO A 236 0.08 15.33 22.17
C PRO A 236 0.35 16.55 21.30
N ARG A 237 0.11 16.48 19.98
CA ARG A 237 0.40 17.57 19.03
C ARG A 237 -0.85 17.94 18.22
N ARG A 238 -0.94 19.22 17.88
CA ARG A 238 -1.97 19.83 17.06
C ARG A 238 -1.43 20.08 15.65
N TYR A 239 -2.02 19.43 14.65
CA TYR A 239 -1.69 19.62 13.24
C TYR A 239 -2.86 20.17 12.41
N VAL A 240 -4.03 20.35 13.02
CA VAL A 240 -5.24 20.87 12.37
C VAL A 240 -5.80 22.05 13.17
N LEU A 241 -6.20 23.13 12.47
CA LEU A 241 -6.91 24.25 13.09
C LEU A 241 -8.37 23.88 13.37
N ASP A 242 -9.03 24.63 14.26
CA ASP A 242 -10.38 24.30 14.71
C ASP A 242 -11.40 24.34 13.56
N GLU A 243 -11.21 25.22 12.59
CA GLU A 243 -12.04 25.39 11.40
C GLU A 243 -11.81 24.33 10.32
N GLU A 244 -10.77 23.51 10.44
CA GLU A 244 -10.33 22.58 9.40
C GLU A 244 -10.58 21.14 9.77
N GLY A 245 -10.78 20.28 8.78
CA GLY A 245 -11.04 18.86 8.98
C GLY A 245 -9.78 17.99 8.93
N GLY A 246 -9.98 16.71 9.23
CA GLY A 246 -8.94 15.69 9.16
C GLY A 246 -9.42 14.33 9.67
N LEU A 247 -8.59 13.31 9.47
CA LEU A 247 -8.82 11.95 9.96
C LEU A 247 -7.99 11.68 11.24
N LEU A 248 -8.66 11.44 12.36
CA LEU A 248 -8.02 11.02 13.61
C LEU A 248 -7.38 9.63 13.48
N MET A 249 -6.30 9.37 14.23
CA MET A 249 -5.64 8.06 14.18
C MET A 249 -6.47 6.95 14.84
N CYS A 250 -7.10 7.21 15.98
CA CYS A 250 -7.95 6.21 16.63
C CYS A 250 -9.08 6.86 17.44
N THR A 251 -10.28 6.29 17.34
CA THR A 251 -11.45 6.73 18.13
C THR A 251 -12.14 5.56 18.82
N TRP A 252 -12.92 5.83 19.87
CA TRP A 252 -13.67 4.80 20.62
C TRP A 252 -15.17 5.08 20.56
N PRO A 253 -15.82 4.88 19.39
CA PRO A 253 -17.22 5.26 19.18
C PRO A 253 -18.19 4.48 20.10
N LYS A 254 -17.76 3.31 20.58
CA LYS A 254 -18.51 2.43 21.50
C LYS A 254 -17.97 2.49 22.94
N GLY A 255 -17.14 3.49 23.26
CA GLY A 255 -16.40 3.54 24.53
C GLY A 255 -15.27 2.51 24.61
N GLY A 256 -14.66 2.38 25.80
CA GLY A 256 -13.57 1.42 26.04
C GLY A 256 -12.15 1.93 25.76
N ARG A 257 -11.96 3.26 25.71
CA ARG A 257 -10.63 3.88 25.60
C ARG A 257 -9.77 3.49 26.81
N PRO A 258 -8.64 2.78 26.63
CA PRO A 258 -7.79 2.37 27.75
C PRO A 258 -6.96 3.54 28.30
N ASN A 259 -6.32 3.32 29.44
CA ASN A 259 -5.31 4.22 30.00
C ASN A 259 -4.12 3.39 30.52
N PRO A 260 -2.93 3.49 29.92
CA PRO A 260 -2.62 4.30 28.74
C PRO A 260 -3.32 3.78 27.46
N PHE A 261 -3.41 4.62 26.43
CA PHE A 261 -3.85 4.26 25.08
C PHE A 261 -2.75 4.60 24.07
N ILE A 262 -2.88 4.15 22.82
CA ILE A 262 -1.93 4.44 21.73
C ILE A 262 -1.63 5.95 21.59
N ILE A 263 -0.36 6.35 21.68
CA ILE A 263 0.08 7.70 22.06
C ILE A 263 -0.50 8.81 21.17
N TYR A 264 -0.58 8.59 19.85
CA TYR A 264 -0.99 9.62 18.88
C TYR A 264 -2.45 9.47 18.39
N ALA A 265 -3.31 8.80 19.17
CA ALA A 265 -4.71 8.55 18.80
C ALA A 265 -5.47 9.82 18.37
N ASP A 266 -5.19 10.95 19.02
CA ASP A 266 -5.89 12.23 18.81
C ASP A 266 -5.20 13.15 17.78
N GLU A 267 -4.18 12.68 17.05
CA GLU A 267 -3.50 13.44 16.00
C GLU A 267 -4.10 13.18 14.60
N VAL A 268 -3.71 14.00 13.62
CA VAL A 268 -4.03 13.83 12.20
C VAL A 268 -2.75 13.81 11.40
N TRP A 269 -2.50 12.71 10.67
CA TRP A 269 -1.30 12.51 9.87
C TRP A 269 -1.66 12.41 8.39
N THR A 270 -1.16 13.35 7.59
CA THR A 270 -1.46 13.40 6.15
C THR A 270 -1.04 12.13 5.40
N GLY A 271 0.02 11.46 5.87
CA GLY A 271 0.43 10.17 5.32
C GLY A 271 -0.64 9.08 5.43
N ILE A 272 -1.35 9.03 6.56
CA ILE A 272 -2.40 8.04 6.84
C ILE A 272 -3.69 8.40 6.09
N GLU A 273 -4.02 9.69 6.01
CA GLU A 273 -5.19 10.13 5.24
C GLU A 273 -5.11 9.71 3.76
N TYR A 274 -3.94 9.81 3.14
CA TYR A 274 -3.75 9.34 1.76
C TYR A 274 -3.68 7.81 1.65
N GLU A 275 -3.20 7.11 2.68
CA GLU A 275 -3.22 5.64 2.74
C GLU A 275 -4.68 5.14 2.77
N VAL A 276 -5.47 5.61 3.74
CA VAL A 276 -6.90 5.28 3.87
C VAL A 276 -7.67 5.69 2.62
N ALA A 277 -7.46 6.90 2.09
CA ALA A 277 -8.13 7.33 0.87
C ALA A 277 -7.72 6.48 -0.35
N GLY A 278 -6.46 6.07 -0.45
CA GLY A 278 -6.00 5.17 -1.51
C GLY A 278 -6.64 3.79 -1.42
N LEU A 279 -6.79 3.26 -0.21
CA LEU A 279 -7.51 2.01 0.01
C LEU A 279 -9.01 2.14 -0.30
N MET A 280 -9.65 3.25 0.07
CA MET A 280 -11.03 3.55 -0.34
C MET A 280 -11.20 3.59 -1.86
N ILE A 281 -10.23 4.12 -2.61
CA ILE A 281 -10.25 4.11 -4.07
C ILE A 281 -10.23 2.67 -4.62
N TRP A 282 -9.35 1.81 -4.08
CA TRP A 282 -9.29 0.39 -4.46
C TRP A 282 -10.63 -0.32 -4.25
N GLU A 283 -11.31 0.02 -3.15
CA GLU A 283 -12.61 -0.55 -2.78
C GLU A 283 -13.83 0.17 -3.42
N GLY A 284 -13.59 1.14 -4.32
CA GLY A 284 -14.65 1.87 -5.03
C GLY A 284 -15.41 2.92 -4.21
N MET A 285 -14.90 3.30 -3.04
CA MET A 285 -15.47 4.30 -2.12
C MET A 285 -15.00 5.72 -2.48
N TRP A 286 -15.36 6.17 -3.68
CA TRP A 286 -14.84 7.41 -4.27
C TRP A 286 -15.22 8.69 -3.53
N GLU A 287 -16.46 8.79 -3.05
CA GLU A 287 -16.95 10.00 -2.39
C GLU A 287 -16.21 10.24 -1.06
N GLU A 288 -16.04 9.18 -0.27
CA GLU A 288 -15.27 9.23 0.97
C GLU A 288 -13.79 9.52 0.71
N ALA A 289 -13.19 8.85 -0.28
CA ALA A 289 -11.79 9.07 -0.65
C ALA A 289 -11.53 10.52 -1.09
N LEU A 290 -12.35 11.07 -1.98
CA LEU A 290 -12.22 12.45 -2.44
C LEU A 290 -12.36 13.44 -1.29
N ARG A 291 -13.31 13.22 -0.38
CA ARG A 291 -13.50 14.09 0.77
C ARG A 291 -12.29 14.09 1.70
N LEU A 292 -11.64 12.95 1.92
CA LEU A 292 -10.38 12.89 2.67
C LEU A 292 -9.26 13.63 1.95
N ILE A 293 -9.09 13.41 0.65
CA ILE A 293 -8.03 14.03 -0.17
C ILE A 293 -8.20 15.55 -0.19
N GLU A 294 -9.42 16.04 -0.46
CA GLU A 294 -9.74 17.47 -0.47
C GLU A 294 -9.51 18.12 0.89
N THR A 295 -9.92 17.44 1.97
CA THR A 295 -9.70 17.93 3.34
C THR A 295 -8.21 18.02 3.66
N ALA A 296 -7.45 16.96 3.34
CA ALA A 296 -6.02 16.93 3.56
C ALA A 296 -5.30 18.02 2.75
N ARG A 297 -5.59 18.13 1.45
CA ARG A 297 -5.00 19.15 0.56
C ARG A 297 -5.46 20.57 0.89
N GLY A 298 -6.68 20.76 1.39
CA GLY A 298 -7.20 22.05 1.81
C GLY A 298 -6.36 22.71 2.90
N ARG A 299 -5.71 21.91 3.77
CA ARG A 299 -4.76 22.40 4.79
C ARG A 299 -3.43 22.93 4.21
N TYR A 300 -3.17 22.75 2.92
CA TYR A 300 -1.92 23.10 2.24
C TYR A 300 -2.18 23.96 0.98
N ASP A 301 -3.03 24.97 1.12
CA ASP A 301 -3.52 25.87 0.05
C ASP A 301 -2.68 27.15 -0.16
N GLY A 302 -1.55 27.29 0.53
CA GLY A 302 -0.69 28.48 0.52
C GLY A 302 -1.01 29.52 1.60
N ARG A 303 -2.13 29.40 2.32
CA ARG A 303 -2.48 30.33 3.40
C ARG A 303 -1.75 29.94 4.68
N ARG A 304 -1.04 30.88 5.28
CA ARG A 304 -0.27 30.64 6.51
C ARG A 304 -1.20 30.27 7.68
N ARG A 305 -0.88 29.16 8.35
CA ARG A 305 -1.60 28.65 9.53
C ARG A 305 -0.69 28.73 10.76
N GLU A 306 -1.12 29.41 11.81
CA GLU A 306 -0.37 29.56 13.06
C GLU A 306 -0.90 28.65 14.16
N GLY A 307 -0.11 28.42 15.22
CA GLY A 307 -0.56 27.63 16.37
C GLY A 307 -0.58 26.11 16.14
N LEU A 308 0.10 25.64 15.09
CA LEU A 308 0.34 24.22 14.83
C LEU A 308 1.69 23.79 15.40
N ASN A 309 1.78 22.54 15.83
CA ASN A 309 3.05 21.91 16.15
C ASN A 309 3.92 21.79 14.89
N SER A 310 5.24 21.72 15.08
CA SER A 310 6.25 21.72 14.00
C SER A 310 6.37 23.02 13.19
N GLY A 311 5.64 24.07 13.59
CA GLY A 311 5.73 25.44 13.05
C GLY A 311 4.55 25.81 12.14
N PRO A 312 4.57 27.00 11.52
CA PRO A 312 3.45 27.45 10.71
C PRO A 312 3.20 26.53 9.50
N GLY A 313 1.93 26.19 9.30
CA GLY A 313 1.46 25.31 8.23
C GLY A 313 0.93 26.07 7.01
N GLY A 314 0.30 25.33 6.09
CA GLY A 314 -0.33 25.88 4.90
C GLY A 314 0.50 25.88 3.62
N ASN A 315 1.80 25.58 3.70
CA ASN A 315 2.64 25.49 2.50
C ASN A 315 2.26 24.25 1.67
N PRO A 316 1.99 24.40 0.34
CA PRO A 316 1.55 23.31 -0.54
C PRO A 316 2.48 22.08 -0.65
N PHE A 317 3.74 22.24 -0.25
CA PHE A 317 4.80 21.24 -0.32
C PHE A 317 5.38 20.89 1.06
N ASN A 318 4.66 21.20 2.13
CA ASN A 318 5.13 21.01 3.50
C ASN A 318 4.02 20.45 4.39
N GLU A 319 3.64 19.20 4.13
CA GLU A 319 2.81 18.42 5.02
C GLU A 319 3.47 18.35 6.41
N LEU A 320 2.72 18.79 7.44
CA LEU A 320 3.19 18.82 8.82
C LEU A 320 2.91 17.50 9.52
N GLU A 321 3.92 17.00 10.22
CA GLU A 321 3.81 15.89 11.17
C GLU A 321 4.86 16.13 12.28
N CYS A 322 5.55 15.09 12.76
CA CYS A 322 6.67 15.18 13.71
C CYS A 322 7.80 16.15 13.27
N GLY A 323 7.79 16.59 12.01
CA GLY A 323 8.55 17.73 11.52
C GLY A 323 7.91 18.40 10.32
N LYS A 324 8.73 19.18 9.60
CA LYS A 324 8.41 19.78 8.31
C LYS A 324 8.90 18.87 7.18
N PHE A 325 8.29 18.95 6.00
CA PHE A 325 8.63 18.19 4.79
C PHE A 325 8.65 16.69 5.06
N TYR A 326 7.62 16.21 5.76
CA TYR A 326 7.66 14.87 6.35
C TYR A 326 7.43 13.78 5.31
N ALA A 327 8.29 12.76 5.28
CA ALA A 327 8.32 11.77 4.21
C ALA A 327 7.03 10.94 4.11
N ARG A 328 6.29 10.76 5.20
CA ARG A 328 5.06 9.94 5.25
C ARG A 328 4.01 10.39 4.23
N ALA A 329 3.90 11.70 3.98
CA ALA A 329 2.94 12.27 3.03
C ALA A 329 3.19 11.85 1.57
N MET A 330 4.36 11.27 1.27
CA MET A 330 4.61 10.63 -0.03
C MET A 330 3.79 9.35 -0.26
N SER A 331 2.93 8.95 0.68
CA SER A 331 1.83 8.00 0.44
C SER A 331 0.84 8.49 -0.61
N SER A 332 0.81 9.78 -0.92
CA SER A 332 0.02 10.37 -2.01
C SER A 332 0.28 9.70 -3.38
N GLY A 333 1.48 9.18 -3.61
CA GLY A 333 1.79 8.38 -4.80
C GLY A 333 0.92 7.12 -4.92
N GLY A 334 0.48 6.55 -3.81
CA GLY A 334 -0.45 5.42 -3.77
C GLY A 334 -1.85 5.76 -4.30
N LEU A 335 -2.27 7.03 -4.22
CA LEU A 335 -3.56 7.49 -4.78
C LEU A 335 -3.57 7.38 -6.31
N LEU A 336 -2.46 7.75 -6.96
CA LEU A 336 -2.32 7.63 -8.41
C LEU A 336 -2.43 6.16 -8.82
N LEU A 337 -1.71 5.27 -8.14
CA LEU A 337 -1.72 3.84 -8.43
C LEU A 337 -3.10 3.21 -8.23
N ALA A 338 -3.81 3.60 -7.17
CA ALA A 338 -5.17 3.16 -6.90
C ALA A 338 -6.15 3.64 -7.99
N ALA A 339 -6.07 4.91 -8.38
CA ALA A 339 -6.90 5.47 -9.45
C ALA A 339 -6.68 4.78 -10.81
N GLN A 340 -5.46 4.32 -11.06
CA GLN A 340 -5.06 3.58 -12.26
C GLN A 340 -5.45 2.11 -12.25
N GLY A 341 -5.66 1.51 -11.08
CA GLY A 341 -5.60 0.05 -10.94
C GLY A 341 -4.28 -0.50 -11.49
N PHE A 342 -3.16 0.15 -11.15
CA PHE A 342 -1.87 -0.10 -11.78
C PHE A 342 -1.30 -1.48 -11.40
N ILE A 343 -0.82 -2.23 -12.40
CA ILE A 343 -0.19 -3.53 -12.22
C ILE A 343 1.20 -3.52 -12.87
N LEU A 344 2.23 -3.92 -12.13
CA LEU A 344 3.59 -3.99 -12.64
C LEU A 344 4.34 -5.19 -12.04
N ASP A 345 4.94 -5.98 -12.92
CA ASP A 345 5.97 -6.97 -12.61
C ASP A 345 7.01 -6.93 -13.73
N GLY A 346 8.02 -6.07 -13.54
CA GLY A 346 9.07 -5.82 -14.53
C GLY A 346 9.87 -7.06 -14.90
N PRO A 347 10.36 -7.86 -13.94
CA PRO A 347 11.10 -9.09 -14.22
C PRO A 347 10.26 -10.13 -14.99
N ALA A 348 8.96 -10.21 -14.73
CA ALA A 348 8.04 -11.05 -15.51
C ALA A 348 7.54 -10.40 -16.81
N GLY A 349 7.82 -9.12 -17.06
CA GLY A 349 7.33 -8.38 -18.23
C GLY A 349 5.82 -8.15 -18.22
N ILE A 350 5.24 -7.91 -17.05
CA ILE A 350 3.79 -7.68 -16.87
C ILE A 350 3.55 -6.20 -16.63
N LEU A 351 2.62 -5.64 -17.39
CA LEU A 351 2.12 -4.28 -17.22
C LEU A 351 0.60 -4.29 -17.33
N GLY A 352 -0.10 -3.55 -16.49
CA GLY A 352 -1.55 -3.49 -16.57
C GLY A 352 -2.15 -2.26 -15.92
N PHE A 353 -3.40 -2.02 -16.32
CA PHE A 353 -4.21 -0.90 -15.86
C PHE A 353 -5.66 -1.36 -15.74
N GLU A 354 -6.25 -1.12 -14.57
CA GLU A 354 -7.67 -1.36 -14.30
C GLU A 354 -8.29 -0.08 -13.70
N PRO A 355 -8.47 0.98 -14.52
CA PRO A 355 -8.84 2.29 -14.01
C PRO A 355 -10.06 2.27 -13.10
N ARG A 356 -9.86 2.77 -11.89
CA ARG A 356 -10.94 3.00 -10.93
C ARG A 356 -11.51 4.42 -11.08
N TRP A 357 -10.66 5.37 -11.48
CA TRP A 357 -11.05 6.75 -11.74
C TRP A 357 -11.42 6.93 -13.22
N GLN A 358 -12.62 7.45 -13.50
CA GLN A 358 -13.08 7.74 -14.87
C GLN A 358 -12.85 6.57 -15.86
N PRO A 359 -13.30 5.33 -15.57
CA PRO A 359 -12.99 4.16 -16.41
C PRO A 359 -13.47 4.29 -17.86
N GLU A 360 -14.45 5.15 -18.14
CA GLU A 360 -14.94 5.38 -19.50
C GLU A 360 -13.99 6.25 -20.35
N GLU A 361 -13.24 7.17 -19.73
CA GLU A 361 -12.27 8.05 -20.38
C GLU A 361 -11.08 8.35 -19.45
N HIS A 362 -10.32 7.31 -19.09
CA HIS A 362 -9.22 7.46 -18.15
C HIS A 362 -7.94 7.94 -18.85
N ARG A 363 -7.20 8.84 -18.19
CA ARG A 363 -5.85 9.25 -18.61
C ARG A 363 -4.96 9.41 -17.39
N SER A 364 -3.76 8.85 -17.44
CA SER A 364 -2.83 8.95 -16.33
C SER A 364 -1.37 8.76 -16.74
N PHE A 365 -0.48 9.45 -16.04
CA PHE A 365 0.96 9.22 -16.12
C PHE A 365 1.33 7.90 -15.44
N PHE A 366 2.25 7.12 -16.01
CA PHE A 366 2.75 5.90 -15.39
C PHE A 366 4.27 5.80 -15.45
N VAL A 367 4.86 5.05 -14.52
CA VAL A 367 6.27 4.63 -14.53
C VAL A 367 6.35 3.11 -14.51
N ALA A 368 7.05 2.55 -15.49
CA ALA A 368 7.42 1.14 -15.58
C ALA A 368 8.92 0.96 -15.24
N SER A 369 9.42 -0.27 -15.29
CA SER A 369 10.79 -0.58 -14.85
C SER A 369 11.91 0.12 -15.64
N GLU A 370 11.69 0.37 -16.94
CA GLU A 370 12.68 0.95 -17.85
C GLU A 370 12.13 2.13 -18.68
N GLY A 371 11.00 2.70 -18.27
CA GLY A 371 10.36 3.76 -19.04
C GLY A 371 9.15 4.37 -18.35
N TRP A 372 8.67 5.50 -18.87
CA TRP A 372 7.48 6.17 -18.37
C TRP A 372 6.69 6.79 -19.52
N GLY A 373 5.43 7.11 -19.25
CA GLY A 373 4.53 7.45 -20.33
C GLY A 373 3.15 7.92 -19.90
N LEU A 374 2.25 7.94 -20.87
CA LEU A 374 0.84 8.22 -20.68
C LEU A 374 0.02 6.97 -21.01
N PHE A 375 -0.85 6.57 -20.11
CA PHE A 375 -1.89 5.59 -20.37
C PHE A 375 -3.22 6.30 -20.65
N VAL A 376 -3.94 5.84 -21.67
CA VAL A 376 -5.25 6.35 -22.09
C VAL A 376 -6.19 5.17 -22.35
N GLN A 377 -7.30 5.14 -21.62
CA GLN A 377 -8.40 4.20 -21.83
C GLN A 377 -9.62 4.96 -22.36
N THR A 378 -10.31 4.38 -23.33
CA THR A 378 -11.62 4.88 -23.80
C THR A 378 -12.59 3.74 -24.00
N ARG A 379 -13.82 3.89 -23.51
CA ARG A 379 -14.92 2.92 -23.71
C ARG A 379 -16.06 3.60 -24.45
N GLN A 380 -16.52 2.99 -25.53
CA GLN A 380 -17.60 3.53 -26.37
C GLN A 380 -18.43 2.37 -26.95
N GLY A 381 -19.70 2.29 -26.53
CA GLY A 381 -20.60 1.21 -26.94
C GLY A 381 -20.02 -0.15 -26.54
N ASN A 382 -19.81 -1.03 -27.52
CA ASN A 382 -19.23 -2.37 -27.30
C ASN A 382 -17.72 -2.46 -27.56
N ARG A 383 -17.01 -1.33 -27.43
CA ARG A 383 -15.59 -1.21 -27.73
C ARG A 383 -14.83 -0.55 -26.58
N GLN A 384 -13.65 -1.07 -26.30
CA GLN A 384 -12.68 -0.48 -25.37
C GLN A 384 -11.32 -0.40 -26.05
N ARG A 385 -10.70 0.77 -26.02
CA ARG A 385 -9.35 1.02 -26.56
C ARG A 385 -8.41 1.45 -25.44
N GLU A 386 -7.26 0.80 -25.43
CA GLU A 386 -6.11 1.13 -24.60
C GLU A 386 -4.98 1.67 -25.46
N LEU A 387 -4.39 2.77 -25.02
CA LEU A 387 -3.18 3.34 -25.59
C LEU A 387 -2.18 3.58 -24.46
N ILE A 388 -1.00 2.97 -24.57
CA ILE A 388 0.15 3.25 -23.72
C ILE A 388 1.16 3.99 -24.59
N GLU A 389 1.35 5.28 -24.37
CA GLU A 389 2.39 6.09 -25.01
C GLU A 389 3.70 5.97 -24.21
N VAL A 390 4.77 5.49 -24.83
CA VAL A 390 6.10 5.46 -24.22
C VAL A 390 6.77 6.79 -24.52
N ARG A 391 6.92 7.64 -23.50
CA ARG A 391 7.52 8.98 -23.66
C ARG A 391 9.02 8.99 -23.38
N TYR A 392 9.48 8.02 -22.61
CA TYR A 392 10.90 7.80 -22.34
C TYR A 392 11.16 6.32 -22.08
N GLY A 393 12.32 5.85 -22.52
CA GLY A 393 12.79 4.48 -22.26
C GLY A 393 12.12 3.43 -23.14
N ARG A 394 11.79 2.28 -22.56
CA ARG A 394 11.14 1.16 -23.25
C ARG A 394 10.20 0.38 -22.34
N LEU A 395 9.32 -0.41 -22.95
CA LEU A 395 8.51 -1.42 -22.27
C LEU A 395 8.88 -2.81 -22.78
N ARG A 396 9.31 -3.68 -21.87
CA ARG A 396 9.50 -5.12 -22.11
C ARG A 396 8.25 -5.88 -21.66
N LEU A 397 7.59 -6.57 -22.58
CA LEU A 397 6.22 -7.08 -22.39
C LEU A 397 6.11 -8.56 -22.73
N ARG A 398 5.58 -9.33 -21.78
CA ARG A 398 5.10 -10.71 -21.93
C ARG A 398 3.60 -10.82 -21.70
N GLU A 399 3.06 -10.00 -20.81
CA GLU A 399 1.64 -10.00 -20.49
C GLU A 399 1.13 -8.56 -20.27
N LEU A 400 -0.03 -8.27 -20.86
CA LEU A 400 -0.79 -7.06 -20.53
C LEU A 400 -2.06 -7.43 -19.76
N ARG A 401 -2.42 -6.61 -18.77
CA ARG A 401 -3.65 -6.80 -17.98
C ARG A 401 -4.54 -5.58 -18.04
N PHE A 402 -5.83 -5.82 -18.25
CA PHE A 402 -6.85 -4.77 -18.31
C PHE A 402 -8.17 -5.27 -17.70
N ALA A 403 -9.10 -4.36 -17.46
CA ALA A 403 -10.46 -4.70 -17.05
C ALA A 403 -11.49 -4.15 -18.07
N LEU A 404 -12.43 -5.00 -18.49
CA LEU A 404 -13.63 -4.61 -19.22
C LEU A 404 -14.73 -4.13 -18.25
N PRO A 405 -15.77 -3.42 -18.73
CA PRO A 405 -17.00 -3.21 -17.95
C PRO A 405 -17.61 -4.55 -17.51
N GLU A 406 -18.24 -4.59 -16.34
CA GLU A 406 -18.88 -5.80 -15.82
C GLU A 406 -19.97 -6.32 -16.76
N GLU A 407 -20.65 -5.41 -17.46
CA GLU A 407 -21.71 -5.69 -18.41
C GLU A 407 -21.22 -6.17 -19.78
N ALA A 408 -19.90 -6.20 -20.03
CA ALA A 408 -19.35 -6.58 -21.33
C ALA A 408 -19.67 -8.04 -21.67
N GLY A 409 -20.35 -8.26 -22.80
CA GLY A 409 -20.64 -9.58 -23.35
C GLY A 409 -19.39 -10.36 -23.80
N PRO A 410 -19.56 -11.52 -24.45
CA PRO A 410 -18.44 -12.31 -24.98
C PRO A 410 -17.53 -11.48 -25.90
N LEU A 411 -16.21 -11.67 -25.76
CA LEU A 411 -15.25 -11.00 -26.63
C LEU A 411 -15.39 -11.53 -28.07
N ARG A 412 -15.68 -10.61 -29.00
CA ARG A 412 -15.74 -10.90 -30.44
C ARG A 412 -14.36 -10.82 -31.08
N SER A 413 -13.57 -9.82 -30.69
CA SER A 413 -12.20 -9.68 -31.19
C SER A 413 -11.30 -8.91 -30.23
N THR A 414 -10.01 -9.22 -30.31
CA THR A 414 -8.93 -8.50 -29.64
C THR A 414 -7.86 -8.16 -30.66
N LEU A 415 -7.35 -6.94 -30.59
CA LEU A 415 -6.22 -6.47 -31.39
C LEU A 415 -5.16 -5.95 -30.44
N LEU A 416 -3.90 -6.32 -30.68
CA LEU A 416 -2.76 -5.77 -29.96
C LEU A 416 -1.69 -5.34 -30.97
N ARG A 417 -1.17 -4.12 -30.80
CA ARG A 417 -0.04 -3.60 -31.57
C ARG A 417 1.06 -3.09 -30.65
N LEU A 418 2.30 -3.41 -31.00
CA LEU A 418 3.51 -2.81 -30.43
C LEU A 418 4.18 -1.99 -31.53
N ASP A 419 4.36 -0.69 -31.30
CA ASP A 419 4.93 0.25 -32.27
C ASP A 419 4.30 0.13 -33.68
N GLY A 420 2.97 -0.01 -33.70
CA GLY A 420 2.16 -0.14 -34.92
C GLY A 420 2.13 -1.54 -35.54
N ARG A 421 2.98 -2.48 -35.11
CA ARG A 421 3.04 -3.86 -35.62
C ARG A 421 2.12 -4.78 -34.84
N LEU A 422 1.41 -5.68 -35.54
CA LEU A 422 0.53 -6.66 -34.90
C LEU A 422 1.32 -7.62 -34.02
N ALA A 423 0.93 -7.73 -32.74
CA ALA A 423 1.50 -8.67 -31.79
C ALA A 423 0.60 -9.90 -31.63
N ARG A 424 1.16 -11.09 -31.84
CA ARG A 424 0.45 -12.35 -31.63
C ARG A 424 0.30 -12.60 -30.13
N HIS A 425 -0.93 -12.83 -29.68
CA HIS A 425 -1.24 -13.01 -28.27
C HIS A 425 -2.32 -14.07 -28.05
N GLN A 426 -2.41 -14.54 -26.81
CA GLN A 426 -3.52 -15.33 -26.27
C GLN A 426 -4.30 -14.47 -25.29
N VAL A 427 -5.61 -14.65 -25.24
CA VAL A 427 -6.50 -13.91 -24.34
C VAL A 427 -7.07 -14.89 -23.32
N GLN A 428 -7.00 -14.51 -22.05
CA GLN A 428 -7.73 -15.16 -20.97
C GLN A 428 -8.62 -14.10 -20.30
N ARG A 429 -9.88 -14.45 -20.04
CA ARG A 429 -10.84 -13.58 -19.36
C ARG A 429 -11.40 -14.30 -18.15
N GLU A 430 -11.41 -13.62 -17.00
CA GLU A 430 -12.04 -14.06 -15.77
C GLU A 430 -12.87 -12.90 -15.21
N GLY A 431 -14.19 -13.02 -15.30
CA GLY A 431 -15.09 -11.90 -15.01
C GLY A 431 -14.76 -10.65 -15.87
N PRO A 432 -14.51 -9.49 -15.25
CA PRO A 432 -14.09 -8.27 -15.97
C PRO A 432 -12.60 -8.30 -16.36
N HIS A 433 -11.77 -9.13 -15.73
CA HIS A 433 -10.32 -9.09 -15.89
C HIS A 433 -9.86 -9.79 -17.17
N LEU A 434 -8.97 -9.14 -17.90
CA LEU A 434 -8.35 -9.62 -19.13
C LEU A 434 -6.84 -9.77 -18.97
N ARG A 435 -6.32 -10.87 -19.50
CA ARG A 435 -4.88 -11.12 -19.63
C ARG A 435 -4.55 -11.39 -21.09
N LEU A 436 -3.69 -10.56 -21.67
CA LEU A 436 -3.16 -10.73 -23.01
C LEU A 436 -1.72 -11.22 -22.90
N ARG A 437 -1.50 -12.53 -23.11
CA ARG A 437 -0.16 -13.11 -23.12
C ARG A 437 0.41 -13.10 -24.52
N LEU A 438 1.53 -12.42 -24.72
CA LEU A 438 2.22 -12.42 -26.00
C LEU A 438 2.83 -13.81 -26.26
N ARG A 439 2.85 -14.24 -27.52
CA ARG A 439 3.48 -15.53 -27.88
C ARG A 439 5.01 -15.50 -27.78
N GLU A 440 5.58 -14.31 -27.94
CA GLU A 440 7.00 -14.01 -27.83
C GLU A 440 7.13 -12.72 -27.02
N GLU A 441 8.21 -12.57 -26.25
CA GLU A 441 8.48 -11.31 -25.55
C GLU A 441 8.57 -10.16 -26.57
N GLY A 442 7.82 -9.09 -26.31
CA GLY A 442 7.76 -7.92 -27.16
C GLY A 442 8.41 -6.72 -26.49
N GLU A 443 8.93 -5.80 -27.31
CA GLU A 443 9.38 -4.49 -26.86
C GLU A 443 8.57 -3.39 -27.54
N ALA A 444 8.29 -2.32 -26.81
CA ALA A 444 7.69 -1.10 -27.34
C ALA A 444 8.47 0.13 -26.90
N HIS A 445 8.79 1.00 -27.85
CA HIS A 445 9.55 2.24 -27.63
C HIS A 445 8.71 3.50 -27.85
N GLN A 446 7.57 3.38 -28.53
CA GLN A 446 6.71 4.52 -28.85
C GLN A 446 5.30 4.33 -28.33
N ARG A 447 4.68 3.17 -28.62
CA ARG A 447 3.30 2.92 -28.20
C ARG A 447 2.91 1.45 -28.16
N VAL A 448 1.98 1.15 -27.27
CA VAL A 448 1.19 -0.09 -27.23
C VAL A 448 -0.28 0.27 -27.45
N GLU A 449 -0.95 -0.43 -28.36
CA GLU A 449 -2.38 -0.22 -28.61
C GLU A 449 -3.13 -1.54 -28.46
N ALA A 450 -4.12 -1.59 -27.57
CA ALA A 450 -5.05 -2.70 -27.47
C ALA A 450 -6.47 -2.23 -27.82
N LEU A 451 -7.21 -3.05 -28.57
CA LEU A 451 -8.62 -2.82 -28.88
C LEU A 451 -9.40 -4.10 -28.58
N PHE A 452 -10.45 -3.94 -27.78
CA PHE A 452 -11.39 -4.98 -27.41
C PHE A 452 -12.74 -4.66 -28.02
N VAL A 453 -13.37 -5.64 -28.65
CA VAL A 453 -14.74 -5.56 -29.13
C VAL A 453 -15.49 -6.76 -28.59
N TRP A 454 -16.62 -6.53 -27.91
CA TRP A 454 -17.50 -7.58 -27.42
C TRP A 454 -18.85 -7.56 -28.13
N GLU A 455 -19.62 -8.62 -27.96
CA GLU A 455 -21.00 -8.68 -28.44
C GLU A 455 -21.85 -7.67 -27.65
N GLY A 456 -22.62 -6.83 -28.36
CA GLY A 456 -23.60 -5.96 -27.72
C GLY A 456 -24.71 -6.80 -27.09
N ARG A 457 -25.36 -6.26 -26.05
CA ARG A 457 -26.62 -6.84 -25.55
C ARG A 457 -27.75 -6.63 -26.55
#